data_AF-A0A437PMM9-F1
#
_entry.id   AF-A0A437PMM9-F1
#
_cell.length_a   1.000
_cell.length_b   1.000
_cell.length_c   1.000
_cell.angle_alpha   90.00
_cell.angle_beta   90.00
_cell.angle_gamma   90.00
#
_symmetry.space_group_name_H-M   'P 1'
#
loop_
_entity.id
_entity.type
_entity.pdbx_description
1 polymer ?
#
loop_
_entity_poly.entity_id
_entity_poly.type
_entity_poly.pdbx_seq_one_letter_code
_entity_poly.pdbx_strand_id
1 'polypeptide(L)'
;MANLKETPRQKMIGMMYLVLTALLALQVSDALLQKFTLLNSSLEIANQSSHSKNKGMVEGIEQRIKDLPNPAAYSDVITRAQNVRKISDEIVNYLDGLKSKIIDAGGGIDPETGMVKNPKEEEKVFELMVGANKSGEAYHLVNLLDKYVANLEKLADPGTKFSKLALAANEDPTAKMDANQANKDFAELNFQSTPVPAALASLSQKQAEVRRYESEVLNQLAAKVGAKEIKFDKVFAQVSANANTVVAGMDYEAEVFIAATSSGFTPRMSYNGSSIPVQDGRGKIKFKTSGGGYDANGLSRKTYVATVSYMSPAGPKTESITKEYFVLKPTYNIETATLPALYLGCANRLSVVSPGLGSLWNPNFSADGGEAIGGANRGKVTIVPSASTITLNVSNGGTLLGKEVFRVRRVPRPEVKVFGNGGELDEKRGASASGLRTIDARAIADESFKSTNPEDANFRVAEVYIALARGQRKIDDITLQGSGSIAKLASQAQAGDRYYIEIKGVQRKNFKGTVETIPYNMTKNIPLN
;
A
#
# COMPACT_ATOMS: atom_id res chain seq x y z
N MET A 1 -34.74 91.59 -22.18
CA MET A 1 -34.43 90.98 -20.86
C MET A 1 -33.30 91.81 -20.26
N ALA A 2 -33.58 92.56 -19.19
CA ALA A 2 -32.61 93.48 -18.62
C ALA A 2 -31.46 92.69 -17.98
N ASN A 3 -30.29 92.69 -18.64
CA ASN A 3 -29.03 92.34 -18.02
C ASN A 3 -28.70 93.41 -16.98
N LEU A 4 -29.23 93.28 -15.77
CA LEU A 4 -28.67 94.00 -14.63
C LEU A 4 -27.25 93.46 -14.43
N LYS A 5 -26.25 94.22 -14.91
CA LYS A 5 -24.85 93.99 -14.55
C LYS A 5 -24.75 94.11 -13.03
N GLU A 6 -24.48 92.97 -12.36
CA GLU A 6 -24.19 92.94 -10.94
C GLU A 6 -23.18 94.01 -10.58
N THR A 7 -23.51 94.82 -9.58
CA THR A 7 -22.61 95.87 -9.09
C THR A 7 -21.31 95.23 -8.57
N PRO A 8 -20.16 95.93 -8.60
CA PRO A 8 -18.91 95.40 -8.06
C PRO A 8 -19.03 94.84 -6.63
N ARG A 9 -19.92 95.43 -5.82
CA ARG A 9 -20.29 94.95 -4.49
C ARG A 9 -21.02 93.60 -4.52
N GLN A 10 -21.98 93.41 -5.42
CA GLN A 10 -22.68 92.11 -5.59
C GLN A 10 -21.73 91.02 -6.10
N LYS A 11 -20.80 91.34 -7.00
CA LYS A 11 -19.76 90.41 -7.42
C LYS A 11 -18.82 90.01 -6.29
N MET A 12 -18.43 90.98 -5.45
CA MET A 12 -17.63 90.69 -4.25
C MET A 12 -18.39 89.81 -3.25
N ILE A 13 -19.68 90.09 -3.03
CA ILE A 13 -20.53 89.27 -2.14
C ILE A 13 -20.75 87.87 -2.72
N GLY A 14 -20.99 87.75 -4.02
CA GLY A 14 -21.16 86.47 -4.71
C GLY A 14 -19.88 85.64 -4.72
N MET A 15 -18.73 86.25 -4.98
CA MET A 15 -17.42 85.60 -4.85
C MET A 15 -17.14 85.17 -3.41
N MET A 16 -17.44 86.01 -2.43
CA MET A 16 -17.29 85.65 -1.02
C MET A 16 -18.22 84.51 -0.62
N TYR A 17 -19.47 84.49 -1.09
CA TYR A 17 -20.42 83.41 -0.81
C TYR A 17 -20.01 82.09 -1.48
N LEU A 18 -19.53 82.13 -2.72
CA LEU A 18 -18.96 80.97 -3.41
C LEU A 18 -17.71 80.44 -2.71
N VAL A 19 -16.80 81.32 -2.28
CA VAL A 19 -15.60 80.95 -1.53
C VAL A 19 -15.97 80.37 -0.17
N LEU A 20 -16.89 80.99 0.57
CA LEU A 20 -17.33 80.50 1.89
C LEU A 20 -18.10 79.16 1.78
N THR A 21 -18.93 79.00 0.75
CA THR A 21 -19.68 77.75 0.51
C THR A 21 -18.74 76.64 0.04
N ALA A 22 -17.74 76.96 -0.79
CA ALA A 22 -16.68 76.02 -1.15
C ALA A 22 -15.82 75.63 0.07
N LEU A 23 -15.48 76.58 0.95
CA LEU A 23 -14.75 76.29 2.19
C LEU A 23 -15.58 75.42 3.16
N LEU A 24 -16.88 75.69 3.31
CA LEU A 24 -17.79 74.83 4.08
C LEU A 24 -17.93 73.43 3.49
N ALA A 25 -17.95 73.32 2.15
CA ALA A 25 -18.03 72.04 1.46
C ALA A 25 -16.72 71.23 1.51
N LEU A 26 -15.57 71.91 1.64
CA LEU A 26 -14.25 71.29 1.79
C LEU A 26 -13.97 70.82 3.22
N GLN A 27 -14.69 71.32 4.23
CA GLN A 27 -14.52 70.88 5.60
C GLN A 27 -15.04 69.44 5.79
N VAL A 28 -14.22 68.62 6.43
CA VAL A 28 -14.57 67.23 6.78
C VAL A 28 -15.77 67.23 7.73
N SER A 29 -16.79 66.44 7.42
CA SER A 29 -18.00 66.34 8.25
C SER A 29 -17.72 65.65 9.58
N ASP A 30 -18.41 66.08 10.65
CA ASP A 30 -18.21 65.51 11.99
C ASP A 30 -18.51 64.01 12.05
N ALA A 31 -19.49 63.55 11.27
CA ALA A 31 -19.83 62.13 11.13
C ALA A 31 -18.68 61.32 10.51
N LEU A 32 -17.91 61.90 9.59
CA LEU A 32 -16.74 61.23 8.99
C LEU A 32 -15.57 61.18 9.98
N LEU A 33 -15.31 62.26 10.73
CA LEU A 33 -14.29 62.27 11.79
C LEU A 33 -14.58 61.22 12.86
N GLN A 34 -15.84 61.10 13.28
CA GLN A 34 -16.25 60.08 14.25
C GLN A 34 -15.98 58.65 13.75
N LYS A 35 -16.20 58.38 12.45
CA LYS A 35 -15.85 57.08 11.85
C LYS A 35 -14.34 56.81 11.89
N PHE A 36 -13.51 57.81 11.64
CA PHE A 36 -12.06 57.67 11.77
C PHE A 36 -11.63 57.43 13.21
N THR A 37 -12.25 58.09 14.19
CA THR A 37 -12.01 57.82 15.62
C THR A 37 -12.37 56.37 15.98
N LEU A 38 -13.51 55.86 15.51
CA LEU A 38 -13.93 54.47 15.74
C LEU A 38 -13.01 53.46 15.06
N LEU A 39 -12.57 53.75 13.84
CA LEU A 39 -11.59 52.94 13.12
C LEU A 39 -10.26 52.88 13.88
N ASN A 40 -9.76 54.05 14.32
CA ASN A 40 -8.56 54.15 15.13
C ASN A 40 -8.67 53.32 16.40
N SER A 41 -9.76 53.46 17.16
CA SER A 41 -10.00 52.67 18.37
C SER A 41 -10.01 51.16 18.08
N SER A 42 -10.63 50.73 16.99
CA SER A 42 -10.64 49.32 16.56
C SER A 42 -9.24 48.81 16.22
N LEU A 43 -8.42 49.63 15.55
CA LEU A 43 -7.03 49.32 15.22
C LEU A 43 -6.17 49.25 16.48
N GLU A 44 -6.34 50.15 17.44
CA GLU A 44 -5.65 50.10 18.74
C GLU A 44 -5.95 48.81 19.51
N ILE A 45 -7.22 48.39 19.55
CA ILE A 45 -7.61 47.11 20.18
C ILE A 45 -6.95 45.93 19.47
N ALA A 46 -6.95 45.93 18.13
CA ALA A 46 -6.29 44.88 17.34
C ALA A 46 -4.77 44.86 17.56
N ASN A 47 -4.15 46.04 17.67
CA ASN A 47 -2.73 46.21 17.98
C ASN A 47 -2.38 45.68 19.36
N GLN A 48 -3.20 45.98 20.37
CA GLN A 48 -3.00 45.47 21.72
C GLN A 48 -3.16 43.94 21.77
N SER A 49 -4.16 43.39 21.07
CA SER A 49 -4.34 41.94 20.96
C SER A 49 -3.13 41.28 20.30
N SER A 50 -2.63 41.86 19.20
CA SER A 50 -1.46 41.35 18.48
C SER A 50 -0.19 41.46 19.32
N HIS A 51 -0.03 42.56 20.07
CA HIS A 51 1.06 42.76 21.01
C HIS A 51 1.09 41.66 22.07
N SER A 52 -0.05 41.36 22.72
CA SER A 52 -0.16 40.29 23.71
C SER A 52 0.09 38.91 23.12
N LYS A 53 -0.43 38.62 21.91
CA LYS A 53 -0.18 37.36 21.21
C LYS A 53 1.31 37.17 20.88
N ASN A 54 1.96 38.19 20.33
CA ASN A 54 3.37 38.14 19.97
C ASN A 54 4.26 37.99 21.22
N LYS A 55 3.89 38.66 22.33
CA LYS A 55 4.57 38.47 23.63
C LYS A 55 4.46 37.01 24.10
N GLY A 56 3.25 36.46 24.14
CA GLY A 56 3.04 35.06 24.53
C GLY A 56 3.73 34.07 23.59
N MET A 57 3.90 34.42 22.32
CA MET A 57 4.64 33.61 21.36
C MET A 57 6.13 33.54 21.69
N VAL A 58 6.76 34.66 22.04
CA VAL A 58 8.16 34.69 22.49
C VAL A 58 8.31 33.87 23.78
N GLU A 59 7.43 34.07 24.76
CA GLU A 59 7.43 33.31 26.01
C GLU A 59 7.26 31.80 25.75
N GLY A 60 6.38 31.41 24.83
CA GLY A 60 6.18 30.03 24.43
C GLY A 60 7.40 29.41 23.73
N ILE A 61 8.11 30.18 22.89
CA ILE A 61 9.38 29.76 22.30
C ILE A 61 10.42 29.51 23.40
N GLU A 62 10.56 30.44 24.34
CA GLU A 62 11.52 30.33 25.45
C GLU A 62 11.22 29.14 26.36
N GLN A 63 9.95 28.94 26.74
CA GLN A 63 9.51 27.79 27.52
C GLN A 63 9.80 26.48 26.78
N ARG A 64 9.40 26.40 25.50
CA ARG A 64 9.60 25.20 24.70
C ARG A 64 11.07 24.82 24.62
N ILE A 65 11.96 25.80 24.46
CA ILE A 65 13.40 25.55 24.39
C ILE A 65 13.95 25.04 25.73
N LYS A 66 13.47 25.55 26.87
CA LYS A 66 13.83 25.04 28.20
C LYS A 66 13.45 23.56 28.38
N ASP A 67 12.33 23.15 27.80
CA ASP A 67 11.85 21.76 27.86
C ASP A 67 12.54 20.80 26.88
N LEU A 68 13.41 21.31 26.00
CA LEU A 68 14.15 20.47 25.05
C LEU A 68 15.39 19.84 25.72
N PRO A 69 15.78 18.61 25.34
CA PRO A 69 16.94 17.92 25.92
C PRO A 69 18.29 18.65 25.73
N ASN A 70 18.40 19.54 24.75
CA ASN A 70 19.59 20.34 24.49
C ASN A 70 19.21 21.81 24.17
N PRO A 71 18.89 22.63 25.19
CA PRO A 71 18.46 24.02 25.00
C PRO A 71 19.54 24.89 24.33
N ALA A 72 20.82 24.59 24.56
CA ALA A 72 21.95 25.36 24.03
C ALA A 72 21.98 25.38 22.49
N ALA A 73 21.50 24.32 21.84
CA ALA A 73 21.40 24.22 20.39
C ALA A 73 20.42 25.25 19.77
N TYR A 74 19.51 25.82 20.57
CA TYR A 74 18.46 26.75 20.12
C TYR A 74 18.68 28.19 20.60
N SER A 75 19.87 28.49 21.12
CA SER A 75 20.25 29.85 21.58
C SER A 75 20.03 30.91 20.51
N ASP A 76 20.40 30.64 19.25
CA ASP A 76 20.17 31.53 18.10
C ASP A 76 18.67 31.83 17.87
N VAL A 77 17.77 30.85 18.10
CA VAL A 77 16.33 31.05 17.92
C VAL A 77 15.76 31.99 18.97
N ILE A 78 16.18 31.85 20.24
CA ILE A 78 15.78 32.78 21.32
C ILE A 78 16.27 34.18 21.02
N THR A 79 17.57 34.33 20.70
CA THR A 79 18.16 35.64 20.40
C THR A 79 17.46 36.31 19.23
N ARG A 80 17.11 35.56 18.17
CA ARG A 80 16.32 36.10 17.06
C ARG A 80 14.92 36.50 17.48
N ALA A 81 14.20 35.67 18.24
CA ALA A 81 12.84 35.99 18.69
C ALA A 81 12.81 37.26 19.56
N GLN A 82 13.77 37.41 20.47
CA GLN A 82 13.93 38.60 21.29
C GLN A 82 14.31 39.82 20.45
N ASN A 83 15.19 39.67 19.46
CA ASN A 83 15.56 40.76 18.55
C ASN A 83 14.38 41.20 17.69
N VAL A 84 13.59 40.27 17.14
CA VAL A 84 12.36 40.57 16.37
C VAL A 84 11.40 41.41 17.21
N ARG A 85 11.20 41.00 18.47
CA ARG A 85 10.34 41.75 19.40
C ARG A 85 10.89 43.14 19.66
N LYS A 86 12.17 43.25 19.98
CA LYS A 86 12.84 44.52 20.30
C LYS A 86 12.72 45.53 19.16
N ILE A 87 13.08 45.14 17.94
CA ILE A 87 13.02 46.06 16.79
C ILE A 87 11.57 46.45 16.44
N SER A 88 10.60 45.58 16.69
CA SER A 88 9.18 45.87 16.48
C SER A 88 8.64 46.83 17.53
N ASP A 89 9.00 46.63 18.80
CA ASP A 89 8.63 47.52 19.89
C ASP A 89 9.27 48.91 19.75
N GLU A 90 10.52 49.01 19.28
CA GLU A 90 11.18 50.30 19.00
C GLU A 90 10.38 51.14 17.99
N ILE A 91 9.93 50.54 16.88
CA ILE A 91 9.13 51.24 15.86
C ILE A 91 7.73 51.57 16.37
N VAL A 92 7.07 50.64 17.06
CA VAL A 92 5.72 50.88 17.61
C VAL A 92 5.73 52.00 18.64
N ASN A 93 6.74 52.05 19.51
CA ASN A 93 6.93 53.13 20.48
C ASN A 93 7.19 54.48 19.80
N TYR A 94 7.96 54.50 18.70
CA TYR A 94 8.15 55.72 17.91
C TYR A 94 6.83 56.20 17.29
N LEU A 95 6.02 55.27 16.74
CA LEU A 95 4.67 55.57 16.24
C LEU A 95 3.74 56.08 17.34
N ASP A 96 3.80 55.51 18.55
CA ASP A 96 3.05 56.02 19.71
C ASP A 96 3.48 57.44 20.09
N GLY A 97 4.79 57.73 20.04
CA GLY A 97 5.31 59.08 20.23
C GLY A 97 4.78 60.08 19.20
N LEU A 98 4.68 59.68 17.93
CA LEU A 98 4.08 60.51 16.87
C LEU A 98 2.58 60.72 17.09
N LYS A 99 1.84 59.68 17.48
CA LYS A 99 0.41 59.81 17.83
C LYS A 99 0.20 60.82 18.96
N SER A 100 1.02 60.79 20.01
CA SER A 100 0.95 61.78 21.10
C SER A 100 1.20 63.21 20.60
N LYS A 101 2.23 63.43 19.76
CA LYS A 101 2.50 64.75 19.16
C LYS A 101 1.33 65.25 18.29
N ILE A 102 0.67 64.36 17.55
CA ILE A 102 -0.51 64.68 16.73
C ILE A 102 -1.72 65.04 17.60
N ILE A 103 -1.93 64.33 18.72
CA ILE A 103 -2.98 64.66 19.69
C ILE A 103 -2.73 66.05 20.30
N ASP A 104 -1.47 66.36 20.65
CA ASP A 104 -1.09 67.67 21.17
C ASP A 104 -1.28 68.79 20.14
N ALA A 105 -0.97 68.52 18.87
CA ALA A 105 -1.26 69.43 17.76
C ALA A 105 -2.76 69.77 17.67
N GLY A 106 -3.61 68.77 17.90
CA GLY A 106 -5.07 68.91 18.05
C GLY A 106 -5.54 69.55 19.36
N GLY A 107 -4.66 70.09 20.20
CA GLY A 107 -5.00 70.76 21.46
C GLY A 107 -5.14 69.81 22.66
N GLY A 108 -4.73 68.55 22.51
CA GLY A 108 -4.81 67.53 23.55
C GLY A 108 -6.18 66.86 23.66
N ILE A 109 -6.29 65.95 24.63
CA ILE A 109 -7.54 65.25 24.94
C ILE A 109 -8.38 66.12 25.88
N ASP A 110 -9.66 66.25 25.56
CA ASP A 110 -10.66 66.84 26.40
C ASP A 110 -11.02 65.88 27.55
N PRO A 111 -10.87 66.30 28.83
CA PRO A 111 -11.08 65.42 29.98
C PRO A 111 -12.55 65.05 30.23
N GLU A 112 -13.51 65.79 29.67
CA GLU A 112 -14.95 65.52 29.84
C GLU A 112 -15.46 64.53 28.78
N THR A 113 -14.98 64.66 27.55
CA THR A 113 -15.45 63.85 26.42
C THR A 113 -14.52 62.70 26.04
N GLY A 114 -13.25 62.73 26.49
CA GLY A 114 -12.22 61.77 26.09
C GLY A 114 -11.79 61.88 24.62
N MET A 115 -12.22 62.93 23.92
CA MET A 115 -11.95 63.17 22.49
C MET A 115 -10.87 64.24 22.32
N VAL A 116 -10.25 64.31 21.14
CA VAL A 116 -9.32 65.40 20.81
C VAL A 116 -10.09 66.73 20.70
N LYS A 117 -9.56 67.82 21.29
CA LYS A 117 -10.23 69.13 21.33
C LYS A 117 -10.46 69.75 19.96
N ASN A 118 -9.47 69.67 19.07
CA ASN A 118 -9.56 70.13 17.68
C ASN A 118 -9.33 68.95 16.70
N PRO A 119 -10.34 68.09 16.47
CA PRO A 119 -10.20 66.93 15.60
C PRO A 119 -10.09 67.31 14.11
N LYS A 120 -10.47 68.54 13.73
CA LYS A 120 -10.37 69.08 12.37
C LYS A 120 -9.02 69.72 12.06
N GLU A 121 -8.08 69.72 13.01
CA GLU A 121 -6.75 70.26 12.80
C GLU A 121 -6.01 69.47 11.70
N GLU A 122 -5.61 70.18 10.65
CA GLU A 122 -4.90 69.63 9.49
C GLU A 122 -3.56 70.34 9.28
N GLU A 123 -3.49 71.65 9.53
CA GLU A 123 -2.31 72.46 9.28
C GLU A 123 -1.16 72.06 10.20
N LYS A 124 -1.43 71.90 11.50
CA LYS A 124 -0.38 71.44 12.42
C LYS A 124 0.02 69.99 12.20
N VAL A 125 -0.90 69.15 11.71
CA VAL A 125 -0.58 67.78 11.31
C VAL A 125 0.36 67.79 10.10
N PHE A 126 0.06 68.64 9.11
CA PHE A 126 0.92 68.87 7.96
C PHE A 126 2.31 69.36 8.38
N GLU A 127 2.39 70.40 9.20
CA GLU A 127 3.66 70.98 9.68
C GLU A 127 4.52 69.94 10.41
N LEU A 128 3.90 69.11 11.26
CA LEU A 128 4.58 68.08 12.03
C LEU A 128 5.06 66.91 11.15
N MET A 129 4.17 66.39 10.30
CA MET A 129 4.39 65.12 9.62
C MET A 129 5.04 65.29 8.25
N VAL A 130 4.62 66.29 7.46
CA VAL A 130 5.16 66.56 6.12
C VAL A 130 6.23 67.66 6.19
N GLY A 131 5.92 68.75 6.90
CA GLY A 131 6.80 69.90 7.07
C GLY A 131 7.05 70.70 5.80
N ALA A 132 7.50 71.94 5.96
CA ALA A 132 7.97 72.73 4.83
C ALA A 132 9.19 72.04 4.18
N ASN A 133 9.23 71.98 2.84
CA ASN A 133 10.30 71.33 2.07
C ASN A 133 10.50 69.82 2.38
N LYS A 134 9.45 69.09 2.77
CA LYS A 134 9.51 67.63 3.00
C LYS A 134 10.46 67.22 4.14
N SER A 135 10.46 67.98 5.23
CA SER A 135 11.34 67.75 6.39
C SER A 135 10.61 67.28 7.66
N GLY A 136 9.35 66.89 7.55
CA GLY A 136 8.54 66.45 8.68
C GLY A 136 8.86 65.03 9.17
N GLU A 137 8.29 64.67 10.32
CA GLU A 137 8.53 63.40 11.01
C GLU A 137 8.13 62.16 10.18
N ALA A 138 7.22 62.27 9.22
CA ALA A 138 6.84 61.15 8.36
C ALA A 138 8.01 60.69 7.47
N TYR A 139 8.90 61.58 7.04
CA TYR A 139 10.08 61.20 6.25
C TYR A 139 11.13 60.48 7.11
N HIS A 140 11.25 60.85 8.38
CA HIS A 140 12.05 60.10 9.35
C HIS A 140 11.44 58.72 9.59
N LEU A 141 10.11 58.65 9.71
CA LEU A 141 9.38 57.39 9.85
C LEU A 141 9.59 56.44 8.66
N VAL A 142 9.58 56.94 7.41
CA VAL A 142 9.86 56.10 6.22
C VAL A 142 11.20 55.39 6.37
N ASN A 143 12.25 56.13 6.71
CA ASN A 143 13.59 55.56 6.89
C ASN A 143 13.64 54.50 8.01
N LEU A 144 12.91 54.74 9.10
CA LEU A 144 12.82 53.80 10.21
C LEU A 144 12.06 52.53 9.82
N LEU A 145 10.96 52.66 9.06
CA LEU A 145 10.17 51.53 8.57
C LEU A 145 10.94 50.67 7.55
N ASP A 146 11.66 51.30 6.63
CA ASP A 146 12.51 50.58 5.67
C ASP A 146 13.66 49.85 6.37
N LYS A 147 14.29 50.50 7.34
CA LYS A 147 15.32 49.87 8.18
C LYS A 147 14.76 48.71 9.01
N TYR A 148 13.54 48.86 9.54
CA TYR A 148 12.84 47.80 10.26
C TYR A 148 12.61 46.59 9.37
N VAL A 149 12.03 46.76 8.18
CA VAL A 149 11.80 45.67 7.22
C VAL A 149 13.12 44.99 6.87
N ALA A 150 14.16 45.75 6.53
CA ALA A 150 15.47 45.20 6.20
C ALA A 150 16.12 44.41 7.35
N ASN A 151 15.94 44.85 8.61
CA ASN A 151 16.43 44.14 9.78
C ASN A 151 15.59 42.90 10.08
N LEU A 152 14.28 42.98 9.91
CA LEU A 152 13.36 41.87 10.13
C LEU A 152 13.61 40.73 9.13
N GLU A 153 13.84 41.04 7.86
CA GLU A 153 14.21 40.05 6.83
C GLU A 153 15.50 39.29 7.18
N LYS A 154 16.46 39.92 7.86
CA LYS A 154 17.69 39.25 8.32
C LYS A 154 17.45 38.28 9.47
N LEU A 155 16.38 38.48 10.23
CA LEU A 155 16.00 37.63 11.36
C LEU A 155 15.06 36.50 10.95
N ALA A 156 14.38 36.66 9.81
CA ALA A 156 13.47 35.69 9.22
C ALA A 156 14.18 34.50 8.55
N ASP A 157 13.41 33.53 8.07
CA ASP A 157 13.93 32.41 7.29
C ASP A 157 14.49 32.87 5.94
N PRO A 158 15.57 32.22 5.44
CA PRO A 158 16.15 32.56 4.15
C PRO A 158 15.10 32.56 3.03
N GLY A 159 15.00 33.67 2.31
CA GLY A 159 14.02 33.86 1.23
C GLY A 159 12.71 34.54 1.66
N THR A 160 12.50 34.79 2.96
CA THR A 160 11.37 35.61 3.43
C THR A 160 11.54 37.05 2.94
N LYS A 161 10.48 37.60 2.34
CA LYS A 161 10.43 38.97 1.83
C LYS A 161 9.15 39.66 2.27
N PHE A 162 9.30 40.89 2.74
CA PHE A 162 8.18 41.71 3.18
C PHE A 162 7.96 42.87 2.21
N SER A 163 6.70 43.25 2.04
CA SER A 163 6.39 44.49 1.30
C SER A 163 6.81 45.70 2.12
N LYS A 164 7.24 46.77 1.46
CA LYS A 164 7.54 48.04 2.14
C LYS A 164 6.31 48.52 2.92
N LEU A 165 6.55 49.09 4.10
CA LEU A 165 5.49 49.63 4.95
C LEU A 165 5.13 51.08 4.59
N ALA A 166 6.07 51.82 4.02
CA ALA A 166 5.91 53.21 3.60
C ALA A 166 5.81 53.31 2.07
N LEU A 167 4.68 52.89 1.50
CA LEU A 167 4.45 52.94 0.05
C LEU A 167 4.14 54.36 -0.41
N ALA A 168 4.74 54.78 -1.52
CA ALA A 168 4.30 55.96 -2.26
C ALA A 168 3.01 55.66 -3.03
N ALA A 169 2.28 56.69 -3.45
CA ALA A 169 0.98 56.52 -4.11
C ALA A 169 1.07 55.68 -5.40
N ASN A 170 2.19 55.75 -6.13
CA ASN A 170 2.43 54.94 -7.33
C ASN A 170 2.71 53.45 -7.04
N GLU A 171 3.07 53.10 -5.81
CA GLU A 171 3.29 51.72 -5.35
C GLU A 171 2.00 51.10 -4.74
N ASP A 172 1.04 51.93 -4.31
CA ASP A 172 -0.24 51.48 -3.77
C ASP A 172 -1.25 51.13 -4.89
N PRO A 173 -1.86 49.93 -4.88
CA PRO A 173 -2.80 49.49 -5.92
C PRO A 173 -4.03 50.38 -6.11
N THR A 174 -4.45 51.08 -5.06
CA THR A 174 -5.65 51.91 -5.03
C THR A 174 -5.29 53.36 -5.31
N ALA A 175 -4.27 53.91 -4.63
CA ALA A 175 -3.90 55.31 -4.77
C ALA A 175 -3.32 55.65 -6.16
N LYS A 176 -2.66 54.70 -6.82
CA LYS A 176 -2.13 54.89 -8.19
C LYS A 176 -3.20 55.14 -9.26
N MET A 177 -4.45 54.77 -8.98
CA MET A 177 -5.57 54.93 -9.90
C MET A 177 -6.23 56.30 -9.80
N ASP A 178 -5.92 57.08 -8.76
CA ASP A 178 -6.42 58.44 -8.58
C ASP A 178 -5.38 59.46 -9.10
N ALA A 179 -5.72 60.16 -10.18
CA ALA A 179 -4.85 61.16 -10.80
C ALA A 179 -4.44 62.30 -9.85
N ASN A 180 -5.25 62.58 -8.81
CA ASN A 180 -4.96 63.63 -7.83
C ASN A 180 -4.02 63.17 -6.71
N GLN A 181 -3.83 61.85 -6.55
CA GLN A 181 -3.01 61.27 -5.49
C GLN A 181 -1.75 60.58 -6.04
N ALA A 182 -1.76 60.12 -7.29
CA ALA A 182 -0.73 59.25 -7.88
C ALA A 182 0.71 59.77 -7.81
N ASN A 183 0.92 61.10 -7.67
CA ASN A 183 2.24 61.73 -7.57
C ASN A 183 2.73 61.95 -6.13
N LYS A 184 1.92 61.62 -5.12
CA LYS A 184 2.27 61.84 -3.71
C LYS A 184 3.20 60.77 -3.17
N ASP A 185 4.19 61.19 -2.39
CA ASP A 185 4.99 60.27 -1.58
C ASP A 185 4.20 59.78 -0.35
N PHE A 186 4.79 58.86 0.43
CA PHE A 186 4.13 58.30 1.63
C PHE A 186 3.67 59.38 2.62
N ALA A 187 4.49 60.40 2.87
CA ALA A 187 4.19 61.43 3.85
C ALA A 187 3.03 62.31 3.36
N GLU A 188 3.08 62.74 2.11
CA GLU A 188 2.05 63.55 1.49
C GLU A 188 0.72 62.79 1.38
N LEU A 189 0.77 61.52 0.99
CA LEU A 189 -0.41 60.68 0.83
C LEU A 189 -1.16 60.48 2.16
N ASN A 190 -0.43 60.32 3.26
CA ASN A 190 -1.03 60.00 4.55
C ASN A 190 -1.31 61.23 5.42
N PHE A 191 -0.57 62.33 5.25
CA PHE A 191 -0.57 63.44 6.23
C PHE A 191 -0.70 64.85 5.64
N GLN A 192 -0.82 65.03 4.31
CA GLN A 192 -0.81 66.39 3.74
C GLN A 192 -2.04 67.23 4.05
N SER A 193 -3.22 66.62 4.00
CA SER A 193 -4.52 67.27 4.23
C SER A 193 -5.38 66.29 5.01
N THR A 194 -4.86 65.91 6.18
CA THR A 194 -5.36 64.79 6.97
C THR A 194 -5.70 65.28 8.37
N PRO A 195 -6.98 65.24 8.78
CA PRO A 195 -7.38 65.65 10.12
C PRO A 195 -6.84 64.68 11.18
N VAL A 196 -6.70 65.15 12.42
CA VAL A 196 -6.11 64.38 13.53
C VAL A 196 -6.62 62.93 13.63
N PRO A 197 -7.93 62.62 13.66
CA PRO A 197 -8.41 61.23 13.77
C PRO A 197 -7.96 60.32 12.61
N ALA A 198 -7.86 60.86 11.40
CA ALA A 198 -7.41 60.09 10.23
C ALA A 198 -5.89 59.87 10.28
N ALA A 199 -5.11 60.86 10.70
CA ALA A 199 -3.67 60.73 10.87
C ALA A 199 -3.32 59.68 11.95
N LEU A 200 -4.06 59.68 13.06
CA LEU A 200 -3.94 58.64 14.09
C LEU A 200 -4.25 57.25 13.53
N ALA A 201 -5.36 57.10 12.81
CA ALA A 201 -5.75 55.84 12.20
C ALA A 201 -4.68 55.31 11.22
N SER A 202 -4.06 56.17 10.41
CA SER A 202 -2.95 55.80 9.53
C SER A 202 -1.74 55.28 10.31
N LEU A 203 -1.36 55.91 11.42
CA LEU A 203 -0.26 55.43 12.27
C LEU A 203 -0.61 54.10 12.95
N SER A 204 -1.84 53.94 13.44
CA SER A 204 -2.32 52.70 14.07
C SER A 204 -2.41 51.55 13.07
N GLN A 205 -2.74 51.83 11.80
CA GLN A 205 -2.64 50.84 10.73
C GLN A 205 -1.18 50.41 10.52
N LYS A 206 -0.22 51.33 10.51
CA LYS A 206 1.20 50.98 10.39
C LYS A 206 1.68 50.12 11.56
N GLN A 207 1.21 50.41 12.78
CA GLN A 207 1.46 49.54 13.93
C GLN A 207 0.89 48.12 13.71
N ALA A 208 -0.31 47.99 13.14
CA ALA A 208 -0.89 46.68 12.84
C ALA A 208 -0.07 45.89 11.83
N GLU A 209 0.43 46.56 10.78
CA GLU A 209 1.30 45.95 9.77
C GLU A 209 2.64 45.50 10.37
N VAL A 210 3.27 46.33 11.21
CA VAL A 210 4.49 45.98 11.96
C VAL A 210 4.24 44.76 12.84
N ARG A 211 3.14 44.76 13.62
CA ARG A 211 2.78 43.62 14.49
C ARG A 211 2.49 42.35 13.71
N ARG A 212 1.92 42.46 12.51
CA ARG A 212 1.69 41.31 11.62
C ARG A 212 2.99 40.72 11.11
N TYR A 213 3.93 41.55 10.66
CA TYR A 213 5.26 41.08 10.22
C TYR A 213 6.04 40.46 11.38
N GLU A 214 5.98 41.07 12.56
CA GLU A 214 6.50 40.48 13.81
C GLU A 214 5.92 39.08 14.05
N SER A 215 4.59 38.92 14.00
CA SER A 215 3.93 37.62 14.17
C SER A 215 4.40 36.59 13.15
N GLU A 216 4.57 36.98 11.88
CA GLU A 216 4.98 36.08 10.82
C GLU A 216 6.37 35.49 11.08
N VAL A 217 7.34 36.34 11.45
CA VAL A 217 8.69 35.87 11.78
C VAL A 217 8.70 35.05 13.08
N LEU A 218 7.95 35.46 14.10
CA LEU A 218 7.83 34.67 15.33
C LEU A 218 7.22 33.28 15.07
N ASN A 219 6.26 33.17 14.14
CA ASN A 219 5.71 31.88 13.67
C ASN A 219 6.78 30.98 13.03
N GLN A 220 7.66 31.55 12.19
CA GLN A 220 8.79 30.81 11.61
C GLN A 220 9.73 30.29 12.71
N LEU A 221 10.09 31.15 13.66
CA LEU A 221 10.98 30.78 14.77
C LEU A 221 10.35 29.73 15.70
N ALA A 222 9.06 29.83 15.99
CA ALA A 222 8.33 28.83 16.76
C ALA A 222 8.27 27.46 16.07
N ALA A 223 8.16 27.43 14.74
CA ALA A 223 8.20 26.18 13.98
C ALA A 223 9.54 25.44 14.16
N LYS A 224 10.67 26.16 14.26
CA LYS A 224 12.01 25.56 14.43
C LYS A 224 12.19 24.82 15.74
N VAL A 225 11.47 25.21 16.79
CA VAL A 225 11.54 24.57 18.11
C VAL A 225 10.44 23.52 18.31
N GLY A 226 9.75 23.15 17.22
CA GLY A 226 8.68 22.17 17.26
C GLY A 226 7.48 22.64 18.08
N ALA A 227 7.23 23.95 18.17
CA ALA A 227 6.03 24.49 18.80
C ALA A 227 4.78 24.34 17.91
N LYS A 228 4.91 23.80 16.69
CA LYS A 228 3.82 23.23 15.91
C LYS A 228 3.84 21.71 16.09
N GLU A 229 2.83 21.16 16.76
CA GLU A 229 2.63 19.72 16.95
C GLU A 229 2.96 18.90 15.69
N ILE A 230 3.78 17.86 15.82
CA ILE A 230 3.82 16.79 14.82
C ILE A 230 2.46 16.09 14.87
N LYS A 231 1.58 16.41 13.91
CA LYS A 231 0.29 15.75 13.80
C LYS A 231 0.49 14.36 13.20
N PHE A 232 0.28 13.33 14.03
CA PHE A 232 0.13 11.96 13.58
C PHE A 232 -1.33 11.74 13.13
N ASP A 233 -1.63 12.13 11.89
CA ASP A 233 -2.97 12.15 11.33
C ASP A 233 -3.41 10.82 10.69
N LYS A 234 -2.48 9.88 10.50
CA LYS A 234 -2.76 8.54 9.99
C LYS A 234 -2.52 7.51 11.08
N VAL A 235 -3.60 7.05 11.71
CA VAL A 235 -3.57 6.07 12.80
C VAL A 235 -4.09 4.73 12.30
N PHE A 236 -3.40 3.64 12.62
CA PHE A 236 -3.81 2.27 12.28
C PHE A 236 -3.41 1.29 13.38
N ALA A 237 -4.23 0.25 13.59
CA ALA A 237 -3.90 -0.84 14.50
C ALA A 237 -2.96 -1.84 13.81
N GLN A 238 -1.99 -2.34 14.55
CA GLN A 238 -1.06 -3.36 14.08
C GLN A 238 -0.91 -4.45 15.14
N VAL A 239 -0.71 -5.68 14.67
CA VAL A 239 -0.39 -6.82 15.52
C VAL A 239 1.02 -7.28 15.19
N SER A 240 1.84 -7.48 16.23
CA SER A 240 3.14 -8.14 16.15
C SER A 240 3.06 -9.46 16.92
N ALA A 241 3.05 -10.57 16.19
CA ALA A 241 3.10 -11.90 16.78
C ALA A 241 4.55 -12.40 16.85
N ASN A 242 4.88 -13.14 17.91
CA ASN A 242 6.17 -13.82 18.03
C ASN A 242 6.32 -14.96 17.02
N ALA A 243 5.21 -15.69 16.76
CA ALA A 243 5.14 -16.75 15.76
C ALA A 243 3.82 -16.67 14.98
N ASN A 244 3.88 -16.93 13.66
CA ASN A 244 2.68 -17.00 12.82
C ASN A 244 2.06 -18.42 12.79
N THR A 245 2.63 -19.37 13.53
CA THR A 245 2.14 -20.76 13.63
C THR A 245 2.50 -21.30 15.00
N VAL A 246 1.53 -21.92 15.67
CA VAL A 246 1.69 -22.56 16.99
C VAL A 246 1.05 -23.95 16.96
N VAL A 247 1.54 -24.84 17.82
CA VAL A 247 0.99 -26.19 17.97
C VAL A 247 -0.27 -26.12 18.85
N ALA A 248 -1.28 -26.93 18.54
CA ALA A 248 -2.51 -26.99 19.32
C ALA A 248 -2.20 -27.28 20.81
N GLY A 249 -2.74 -26.45 21.71
CA GLY A 249 -2.51 -26.53 23.15
C GLY A 249 -1.32 -25.72 23.67
N MET A 250 -0.54 -25.09 22.79
CA MET A 250 0.52 -24.14 23.17
C MET A 250 0.00 -22.69 23.16
N ASP A 251 0.63 -21.82 23.95
CA ASP A 251 0.28 -20.40 24.01
C ASP A 251 0.64 -19.67 22.71
N TYR A 252 -0.26 -18.79 22.27
CA TYR A 252 -0.04 -17.85 21.18
C TYR A 252 0.15 -16.45 21.76
N GLU A 253 1.35 -15.91 21.63
CA GLU A 253 1.68 -14.56 22.09
C GLU A 253 1.70 -13.55 20.93
N ALA A 254 0.93 -12.47 21.08
CA ALA A 254 0.94 -11.35 20.16
C ALA A 254 0.68 -10.03 20.89
N GLU A 255 1.37 -8.98 20.45
CA GLU A 255 1.17 -7.61 20.92
C GLU A 255 0.28 -6.86 19.93
N VAL A 256 -0.77 -6.22 20.46
CA VAL A 256 -1.62 -5.31 19.69
C VAL A 256 -1.23 -3.89 20.07
N PHE A 257 -0.88 -3.08 19.08
CA PHE A 257 -0.48 -1.69 19.29
C PHE A 257 -1.04 -0.77 18.22
N ILE A 258 -1.15 0.50 18.56
CA ILE A 258 -1.53 1.56 17.64
C ILE A 258 -0.25 2.09 16.99
N ALA A 259 -0.17 2.00 15.67
CA ALA A 259 0.85 2.66 14.89
C ALA A 259 0.28 3.96 14.31
N ALA A 260 1.05 5.03 14.39
CA ALA A 260 0.65 6.33 13.87
C ALA A 260 1.75 6.90 12.97
N THR A 261 1.36 7.47 11.83
CA THR A 261 2.25 8.12 10.87
C THR A 261 1.68 9.50 10.51
N SER A 262 2.52 10.36 9.94
CA SER A 262 2.13 11.71 9.53
C SER A 262 2.06 11.80 8.02
N SER A 263 1.03 12.44 7.47
CA SER A 263 0.98 12.83 6.06
C SER A 263 2.01 13.91 5.71
N GLY A 264 2.53 14.63 6.70
CA GLY A 264 3.44 15.76 6.53
C GLY A 264 4.87 15.40 6.10
N PHE A 265 5.26 14.12 6.16
CA PHE A 265 6.55 13.67 5.64
C PHE A 265 6.54 12.18 5.25
N THR A 266 7.36 11.82 4.26
CA THR A 266 7.50 10.42 3.83
C THR A 266 8.85 9.84 4.30
N PRO A 267 8.87 8.86 5.21
CA PRO A 267 10.11 8.24 5.65
C PRO A 267 10.76 7.42 4.53
N ARG A 268 12.09 7.27 4.57
CA ARG A 268 12.81 6.33 3.71
C ARG A 268 12.92 5.00 4.43
N MET A 269 12.55 3.91 3.77
CA MET A 269 12.67 2.56 4.34
C MET A 269 13.58 1.69 3.48
N SER A 270 14.25 0.73 4.11
CA SER A 270 15.10 -0.24 3.41
C SER A 270 14.92 -1.66 3.93
N TYR A 271 15.19 -2.63 3.05
CA TYR A 271 15.30 -4.05 3.31
C TYR A 271 16.73 -4.49 2.98
N ASN A 272 17.47 -4.98 3.97
CA ASN A 272 18.89 -5.34 3.86
C ASN A 272 19.72 -4.24 3.17
N GLY A 273 19.44 -2.97 3.51
CA GLY A 273 20.11 -1.79 2.94
C GLY A 273 19.56 -1.31 1.58
N SER A 274 18.73 -2.11 0.90
CA SER A 274 18.10 -1.71 -0.37
C SER A 274 16.79 -0.97 -0.14
N SER A 275 16.58 0.17 -0.79
CA SER A 275 15.36 0.97 -0.61
C SER A 275 14.10 0.21 -1.08
N ILE A 276 13.00 0.39 -0.35
CA ILE A 276 11.70 -0.24 -0.65
C ILE A 276 10.60 0.82 -0.87
N PRO A 277 9.54 0.50 -1.63
CA PRO A 277 8.42 1.41 -1.80
C PRO A 277 7.67 1.62 -0.47
N VAL A 278 7.39 2.89 -0.15
CA VAL A 278 6.64 3.32 1.03
C VAL A 278 5.32 3.93 0.59
N GLN A 279 4.21 3.42 1.12
CA GLN A 279 2.86 3.93 0.85
C GLN A 279 2.16 4.21 2.19
N ASP A 280 1.73 5.45 2.40
CA ASP A 280 1.09 5.89 3.65
C ASP A 280 1.93 5.56 4.89
N GLY A 281 3.23 5.83 4.84
CA GLY A 281 4.15 5.52 5.95
C GLY A 281 4.41 4.03 6.18
N ARG A 282 3.99 3.14 5.26
CA ARG A 282 4.21 1.69 5.34
C ARG A 282 5.09 1.18 4.19
N GLY A 283 6.23 0.59 4.53
CA GLY A 283 7.10 -0.10 3.59
C GLY A 283 6.61 -1.50 3.26
N LYS A 284 6.59 -1.88 1.98
CA LYS A 284 6.21 -3.23 1.55
C LYS A 284 7.45 -4.05 1.23
N ILE A 285 7.66 -5.15 1.95
CA ILE A 285 8.75 -6.12 1.71
C ILE A 285 8.15 -7.37 1.06
N LYS A 286 8.62 -7.72 -0.13
CA LYS A 286 8.23 -8.94 -0.86
C LYS A 286 9.43 -9.51 -1.60
N PHE A 287 9.79 -10.75 -1.31
CA PHE A 287 10.89 -11.45 -1.96
C PHE A 287 10.59 -12.95 -2.04
N LYS A 288 11.26 -13.66 -2.96
CA LYS A 288 11.24 -15.13 -3.00
C LYS A 288 12.30 -15.67 -2.06
N THR A 289 11.93 -16.61 -1.20
CA THR A 289 12.88 -17.28 -0.30
C THR A 289 13.70 -18.32 -1.04
N SER A 290 14.96 -18.52 -0.61
CA SER A 290 15.84 -19.59 -1.11
C SER A 290 15.92 -20.71 -0.09
N GLY A 291 15.95 -21.96 -0.56
CA GLY A 291 16.21 -23.12 0.30
C GLY A 291 17.67 -23.28 0.71
N GLY A 292 17.98 -24.36 1.43
CA GLY A 292 19.33 -24.74 1.84
C GLY A 292 19.72 -24.30 3.25
N GLY A 293 20.64 -25.05 3.88
CA GLY A 293 21.01 -24.85 5.29
C GLY A 293 19.88 -25.22 6.25
N TYR A 294 19.27 -26.39 6.03
CA TYR A 294 18.21 -26.92 6.89
C TYR A 294 18.82 -27.67 8.07
N ASP A 295 18.21 -27.53 9.25
CA ASP A 295 18.51 -28.34 10.42
C ASP A 295 17.92 -29.76 10.31
N ALA A 296 18.11 -30.58 11.35
CA ALA A 296 17.58 -31.95 11.42
C ALA A 296 16.05 -32.02 11.31
N ASN A 297 15.35 -30.93 11.64
CA ASN A 297 13.89 -30.81 11.57
C ASN A 297 13.42 -30.24 10.22
N GLY A 298 14.34 -29.99 9.28
CA GLY A 298 14.02 -29.44 7.97
C GLY A 298 13.70 -27.95 7.99
N LEU A 299 14.06 -27.20 9.03
CA LEU A 299 13.89 -25.74 9.06
C LEU A 299 15.20 -25.03 8.73
N SER A 300 15.13 -23.96 7.94
CA SER A 300 16.25 -23.04 7.75
C SER A 300 15.90 -21.68 8.36
N ARG A 301 16.58 -21.34 9.45
CA ARG A 301 16.48 -20.02 10.09
C ARG A 301 17.15 -18.98 9.19
N LYS A 302 16.42 -17.93 8.86
CA LYS A 302 16.90 -16.77 8.09
C LYS A 302 16.57 -15.49 8.84
N THR A 303 17.34 -14.45 8.61
CA THR A 303 17.08 -13.12 9.16
C THR A 303 17.09 -12.08 8.04
N TYR A 304 16.39 -10.97 8.27
CA TYR A 304 16.53 -9.77 7.47
C TYR A 304 16.52 -8.54 8.39
N VAL A 305 17.12 -7.47 7.92
CA VAL A 305 17.12 -6.17 8.59
C VAL A 305 16.20 -5.23 7.83
N ALA A 306 15.19 -4.68 8.50
CA ALA A 306 14.41 -3.57 8.00
C ALA A 306 14.85 -2.30 8.71
N THR A 307 15.02 -1.21 7.96
CA THR A 307 15.35 0.10 8.54
C THR A 307 14.33 1.15 8.14
N VAL A 308 14.06 2.08 9.06
CA VAL A 308 13.21 3.25 8.84
C VAL A 308 14.02 4.49 9.19
N SER A 309 14.29 5.32 8.18
CA SER A 309 14.98 6.59 8.31
C SER A 309 13.99 7.74 8.14
N TYR A 310 13.97 8.66 9.10
CA TYR A 310 13.08 9.82 9.10
C TYR A 310 13.75 11.04 9.74
N MET A 311 13.24 12.23 9.42
CA MET A 311 13.70 13.45 10.05
C MET A 311 12.94 13.64 11.36
N SER A 312 13.65 13.62 12.49
CA SER A 312 13.09 13.98 13.80
C SER A 312 13.39 15.44 14.12
N PRO A 313 12.72 16.06 15.11
CA PRO A 313 13.10 17.38 15.62
C PRO A 313 14.55 17.47 16.12
N ALA A 314 15.17 16.34 16.49
CA ALA A 314 16.57 16.25 16.91
C ALA A 314 17.55 16.01 15.73
N GLY A 315 17.06 15.97 14.49
CA GLY A 315 17.84 15.63 13.29
C GLY A 315 17.46 14.27 12.68
N PRO A 316 18.20 13.80 11.66
CA PRO A 316 17.91 12.55 10.98
C PRO A 316 18.10 11.37 11.93
N LYS A 317 17.06 10.53 12.05
CA LYS A 317 17.06 9.32 12.88
C LYS A 317 16.85 8.10 11.99
N THR A 318 17.53 7.01 12.31
CA THR A 318 17.33 5.70 11.67
C THR A 318 17.11 4.66 12.75
N GLU A 319 15.98 3.96 12.66
CA GLU A 319 15.68 2.80 13.50
C GLU A 319 15.86 1.54 12.66
N SER A 320 16.45 0.50 13.24
CA SER A 320 16.64 -0.79 12.58
C SER A 320 16.00 -1.90 13.41
N ILE A 321 15.36 -2.83 12.72
CA ILE A 321 14.81 -4.04 13.31
C ILE A 321 15.30 -5.25 12.53
N THR A 322 15.87 -6.20 13.26
CA THR A 322 16.21 -7.52 12.72
C THR A 322 15.05 -8.45 13.00
N LYS A 323 14.47 -9.04 11.95
CA LYS A 323 13.40 -10.04 12.06
C LYS A 323 13.90 -11.37 11.53
N GLU A 324 13.52 -12.43 12.22
CA GLU A 324 13.76 -13.80 11.79
C GLU A 324 12.54 -14.39 11.09
N TYR A 325 12.80 -15.32 10.18
CA TYR A 325 11.79 -16.14 9.52
C TYR A 325 12.38 -17.51 9.21
N PHE A 326 11.51 -18.52 9.11
CA PHE A 326 11.93 -19.89 8.84
C PHE A 326 11.47 -20.32 7.45
N VAL A 327 12.40 -20.85 6.67
CA VAL A 327 12.10 -21.51 5.39
C VAL A 327 12.02 -22.99 5.65
N LEU A 328 10.84 -23.59 5.47
CA LEU A 328 10.68 -25.03 5.60
C LEU A 328 11.26 -25.76 4.38
N LYS A 329 11.94 -26.88 4.63
CA LYS A 329 12.27 -27.86 3.62
C LYS A 329 10.96 -28.44 3.13
N PRO A 330 10.63 -28.33 1.83
CA PRO A 330 9.44 -28.97 1.32
C PRO A 330 9.59 -30.49 1.48
N THR A 331 8.70 -31.10 2.23
CA THR A 331 8.61 -32.55 2.37
C THR A 331 7.36 -33.05 1.66
N TYR A 332 7.40 -34.27 1.16
CA TYR A 332 6.24 -34.95 0.62
C TYR A 332 6.25 -36.39 1.10
N ASN A 333 5.06 -36.93 1.31
CA ASN A 333 4.84 -38.33 1.62
C ASN A 333 4.05 -38.94 0.47
N ILE A 334 4.43 -40.16 0.08
CA ILE A 334 3.69 -40.94 -0.91
C ILE A 334 2.84 -41.94 -0.14
N GLU A 335 1.53 -41.70 -0.11
CA GLU A 335 0.54 -42.57 0.49
C GLU A 335 0.12 -43.64 -0.52
N THR A 336 0.30 -44.90 -0.15
CA THR A 336 -0.17 -46.07 -0.89
C THR A 336 -0.79 -47.05 0.11
N ALA A 337 -1.90 -47.70 -0.24
CA ALA A 337 -2.60 -48.63 0.66
C ALA A 337 -1.71 -49.83 1.07
N THR A 338 -0.80 -50.22 0.20
CA THR A 338 0.31 -51.17 0.36
C THR A 338 1.35 -50.72 -0.68
N LEU A 339 2.66 -50.73 -0.40
CA LEU A 339 3.68 -50.39 -1.43
C LEU A 339 3.56 -51.38 -2.59
N PRO A 340 2.87 -51.08 -3.71
CA PRO A 340 2.76 -52.04 -4.78
C PRO A 340 4.00 -51.87 -5.64
N ALA A 341 4.52 -52.97 -6.17
CA ALA A 341 5.36 -52.79 -7.33
C ALA A 341 4.52 -52.15 -8.44
N LEU A 342 5.02 -51.07 -9.03
CA LEU A 342 4.33 -50.45 -10.16
C LEU A 342 4.34 -51.45 -11.32
N TYR A 343 3.21 -51.66 -11.96
CA TYR A 343 3.12 -52.59 -13.10
C TYR A 343 3.44 -51.87 -14.41
N LEU A 344 4.29 -52.50 -15.20
CA LEU A 344 4.71 -52.03 -16.53
C LEU A 344 3.50 -51.84 -17.45
N GLY A 345 3.39 -50.68 -18.09
CA GLY A 345 2.31 -50.37 -19.03
C GLY A 345 0.90 -50.28 -18.41
N CYS A 346 0.79 -50.19 -17.09
CA CYS A 346 -0.48 -50.07 -16.36
C CYS A 346 -0.65 -48.67 -15.75
N ALA A 347 -1.89 -48.32 -15.39
CA ALA A 347 -2.19 -47.13 -14.59
C ALA A 347 -1.91 -47.40 -13.12
N ASN A 348 -0.75 -46.95 -12.62
CA ASN A 348 -0.39 -47.07 -11.21
C ASN A 348 -0.72 -45.77 -10.48
N ARG A 349 -1.75 -45.79 -9.64
CA ARG A 349 -2.27 -44.59 -8.97
C ARG A 349 -1.58 -44.37 -7.64
N LEU A 350 -0.99 -43.19 -7.47
CA LEU A 350 -0.31 -42.76 -6.25
C LEU A 350 -0.96 -41.49 -5.69
N SER A 351 -0.88 -41.34 -4.37
CA SER A 351 -1.29 -40.15 -3.64
C SER A 351 -0.05 -39.51 -3.02
N VAL A 352 0.32 -38.32 -3.48
CA VAL A 352 1.44 -37.55 -2.93
C VAL A 352 0.89 -36.38 -2.15
N VAL A 353 1.21 -36.33 -0.87
CA VAL A 353 0.74 -35.30 0.05
C VAL A 353 1.93 -34.54 0.61
N SER A 354 1.76 -33.24 0.85
CA SER A 354 2.74 -32.41 1.55
C SER A 354 2.05 -31.67 2.69
N PRO A 355 2.00 -32.25 3.90
CA PRO A 355 1.34 -31.64 5.04
C PRO A 355 1.86 -30.23 5.34
N GLY A 356 3.18 -30.02 5.21
CA GLY A 356 3.82 -28.74 5.48
C GLY A 356 3.48 -27.62 4.48
N LEU A 357 3.00 -27.96 3.27
CA LEU A 357 2.58 -26.96 2.28
C LEU A 357 1.09 -26.61 2.40
N GLY A 358 0.27 -27.46 3.03
CA GLY A 358 -1.15 -27.20 3.27
C GLY A 358 -1.88 -26.70 2.01
N SER A 359 -2.48 -25.51 2.09
CA SER A 359 -3.20 -24.88 0.97
C SER A 359 -2.30 -24.47 -0.22
N LEU A 360 -0.98 -24.35 -0.02
CA LEU A 360 0.00 -24.05 -1.06
C LEU A 360 0.45 -25.30 -1.84
N TRP A 361 -0.09 -26.48 -1.51
CA TRP A 361 0.18 -27.71 -2.23
C TRP A 361 -0.49 -27.69 -3.61
N ASN A 362 0.29 -27.49 -4.66
CA ASN A 362 -0.15 -27.53 -6.06
C ASN A 362 0.92 -28.20 -6.93
N PRO A 363 1.10 -29.51 -6.77
CA PRO A 363 2.25 -30.22 -7.31
C PRO A 363 2.16 -30.38 -8.83
N ASN A 364 3.32 -30.43 -9.46
CA ASN A 364 3.50 -30.89 -10.82
C ASN A 364 4.40 -32.13 -10.81
N PHE A 365 3.97 -33.18 -11.50
CA PHE A 365 4.64 -34.47 -11.55
C PHE A 365 5.25 -34.69 -12.93
N SER A 366 6.46 -35.21 -12.97
CA SER A 366 7.09 -35.72 -14.20
C SER A 366 7.77 -37.04 -13.90
N ALA A 367 7.96 -37.88 -14.91
CA ALA A 367 8.58 -39.18 -14.74
C ALA A 367 9.65 -39.44 -15.79
N ASP A 368 10.77 -40.01 -15.35
CA ASP A 368 11.82 -40.54 -16.20
C ASP A 368 11.65 -42.07 -16.28
N GLY A 369 11.55 -42.64 -17.48
CA GLY A 369 11.25 -44.07 -17.68
C GLY A 369 9.76 -44.43 -17.79
N GLY A 370 8.92 -43.44 -18.10
CA GLY A 370 7.50 -43.61 -18.40
C GLY A 370 6.76 -42.28 -18.42
N GLU A 371 5.47 -42.31 -18.08
CA GLU A 371 4.59 -41.15 -18.06
C GLU A 371 4.07 -40.87 -16.65
N ALA A 372 3.90 -39.60 -16.30
CA ALA A 372 3.19 -39.16 -15.11
C ALA A 372 1.99 -38.30 -15.53
N ILE A 373 0.78 -38.77 -15.23
CA ILE A 373 -0.48 -38.11 -15.60
C ILE A 373 -1.10 -37.54 -14.33
N GLY A 374 -1.38 -36.24 -14.32
CA GLY A 374 -2.06 -35.58 -13.20
C GLY A 374 -3.47 -36.16 -12.97
N GLY A 375 -3.81 -36.45 -11.72
CA GLY A 375 -5.16 -36.86 -11.33
C GLY A 375 -6.11 -35.68 -11.17
N ALA A 376 -7.40 -35.97 -11.00
CA ALA A 376 -8.45 -34.96 -10.82
C ALA A 376 -8.25 -34.09 -9.56
N ASN A 377 -7.65 -34.65 -8.51
CA ASN A 377 -7.37 -33.96 -7.25
C ASN A 377 -5.88 -33.67 -7.10
N ARG A 378 -5.56 -32.54 -6.46
CA ARG A 378 -4.18 -32.17 -6.10
C ARG A 378 -3.48 -33.30 -5.36
N GLY A 379 -2.25 -33.62 -5.77
CA GLY A 379 -1.48 -34.72 -5.18
C GLY A 379 -1.79 -36.10 -5.74
N LYS A 380 -2.88 -36.31 -6.49
CA LYS A 380 -3.13 -37.59 -7.16
C LYS A 380 -2.35 -37.62 -8.48
N VAL A 381 -1.66 -38.72 -8.73
CA VAL A 381 -0.89 -38.94 -9.96
C VAL A 381 -1.06 -40.38 -10.43
N THR A 382 -1.18 -40.57 -11.74
CA THR A 382 -1.14 -41.89 -12.37
C THR A 382 0.20 -42.05 -13.06
N ILE A 383 0.98 -43.03 -12.62
CA ILE A 383 2.28 -43.37 -13.18
C ILE A 383 2.13 -44.54 -14.13
N VAL A 384 2.65 -44.38 -15.35
CA VAL A 384 2.60 -45.39 -16.42
C VAL A 384 4.04 -45.74 -16.81
N PRO A 385 4.63 -46.77 -16.20
CA PRO A 385 6.01 -47.14 -16.47
C PRO A 385 6.19 -47.74 -17.87
N SER A 386 7.29 -47.40 -18.53
CA SER A 386 7.73 -48.00 -19.81
C SER A 386 9.10 -48.70 -19.71
N ALA A 387 9.72 -48.70 -18.53
CA ALA A 387 11.00 -49.34 -18.23
C ALA A 387 10.93 -50.17 -16.94
N SER A 388 12.01 -50.89 -16.60
CA SER A 388 12.13 -51.70 -15.36
C SER A 388 12.22 -50.87 -14.08
N THR A 389 12.52 -49.58 -14.22
CA THR A 389 12.54 -48.58 -13.16
C THR A 389 11.94 -47.28 -13.66
N ILE A 390 11.28 -46.53 -12.80
CA ILE A 390 10.75 -45.20 -13.10
C ILE A 390 11.10 -44.24 -11.97
N THR A 391 11.55 -43.04 -12.32
CA THR A 391 11.83 -41.98 -11.35
C THR A 391 10.74 -40.93 -11.40
N LEU A 392 9.98 -40.79 -10.31
CA LEU A 392 8.97 -39.77 -10.14
C LEU A 392 9.63 -38.50 -9.60
N ASN A 393 9.62 -37.43 -10.39
CA ASN A 393 10.04 -36.10 -9.99
C ASN A 393 8.82 -35.32 -9.46
N VAL A 394 8.87 -34.91 -8.19
CA VAL A 394 7.81 -34.16 -7.52
C VAL A 394 8.22 -32.69 -7.39
N SER A 395 7.47 -31.79 -8.01
CA SER A 395 7.75 -30.34 -7.95
C SER A 395 6.53 -29.56 -7.47
N ASN A 396 6.73 -28.38 -6.87
CA ASN A 396 5.65 -27.47 -6.46
C ASN A 396 6.06 -26.02 -6.76
N GLY A 397 5.24 -25.29 -7.52
CA GLY A 397 5.54 -23.89 -7.87
C GLY A 397 6.86 -23.67 -8.62
N GLY A 398 7.33 -24.68 -9.38
CA GLY A 398 8.61 -24.66 -10.10
C GLY A 398 9.82 -25.17 -9.30
N THR A 399 9.67 -25.43 -8.01
CA THR A 399 10.74 -26.00 -7.18
C THR A 399 10.64 -27.52 -7.14
N LEU A 400 11.74 -28.23 -7.44
CA LEU A 400 11.83 -29.68 -7.25
C LEU A 400 11.92 -30.00 -5.76
N LEU A 401 10.98 -30.79 -5.24
CA LEU A 401 10.94 -31.20 -3.84
C LEU A 401 11.72 -32.50 -3.61
N GLY A 402 11.69 -33.40 -4.60
CA GLY A 402 12.48 -34.61 -4.58
C GLY A 402 12.19 -35.55 -5.75
N LYS A 403 12.90 -36.67 -5.73
CA LYS A 403 12.84 -37.72 -6.74
C LYS A 403 12.67 -39.05 -6.05
N GLU A 404 11.65 -39.82 -6.44
CA GLU A 404 11.41 -41.15 -5.91
C GLU A 404 11.63 -42.20 -7.00
N VAL A 405 12.40 -43.25 -6.71
CA VAL A 405 12.70 -44.30 -7.67
C VAL A 405 11.89 -45.54 -7.34
N PHE A 406 11.07 -45.98 -8.27
CA PHE A 406 10.26 -47.18 -8.14
C PHE A 406 10.77 -48.30 -9.03
N ARG A 407 10.78 -49.53 -8.50
CA ARG A 407 10.96 -50.75 -9.28
C ARG A 407 9.64 -51.14 -9.94
N VAL A 408 9.72 -51.54 -11.20
CA VAL A 408 8.56 -51.88 -12.01
C VAL A 408 8.48 -53.40 -12.16
N ARG A 409 7.33 -53.99 -11.87
CA ARG A 409 7.04 -55.41 -12.10
C ARG A 409 6.28 -55.61 -13.40
N ARG A 410 6.42 -56.80 -13.97
CA ARG A 410 5.56 -57.25 -15.06
C ARG A 410 4.18 -57.61 -14.52
N VAL A 411 3.18 -57.45 -15.37
CA VAL A 411 1.81 -57.85 -15.09
C VAL A 411 1.77 -59.35 -14.78
N PRO A 412 1.14 -59.78 -13.67
CA PRO A 412 1.00 -61.19 -13.34
C PRO A 412 0.27 -61.93 -14.46
N ARG A 413 0.70 -63.16 -14.76
CA ARG A 413 0.01 -63.99 -15.75
C ARG A 413 -1.37 -64.37 -15.21
N PRO A 414 -2.44 -64.28 -16.02
CA PRO A 414 -3.76 -64.70 -15.60
C PRO A 414 -3.83 -66.24 -15.53
N GLU A 415 -4.74 -66.73 -14.69
CA GLU A 415 -5.12 -68.13 -14.65
C GLU A 415 -6.19 -68.39 -15.70
N VAL A 416 -6.00 -69.38 -16.58
CA VAL A 416 -7.04 -69.73 -17.58
C VAL A 416 -7.81 -70.96 -17.11
N LYS A 417 -9.13 -70.83 -17.03
CA LYS A 417 -10.05 -71.92 -16.72
C LYS A 417 -11.00 -72.16 -17.88
N VAL A 418 -11.32 -73.42 -18.15
CA VAL A 418 -12.19 -73.82 -19.25
C VAL A 418 -13.50 -74.34 -18.67
N PHE A 419 -14.61 -73.79 -19.14
CA PHE A 419 -15.96 -74.14 -18.72
C PHE A 419 -16.71 -74.79 -19.89
N GLY A 420 -17.58 -75.73 -19.56
CA GLY A 420 -18.46 -76.44 -20.47
C GLY A 420 -19.89 -76.38 -19.97
N ASN A 421 -20.81 -75.85 -20.78
CA ASN A 421 -22.21 -75.62 -20.38
C ASN A 421 -22.38 -74.91 -19.02
N GLY A 422 -21.44 -74.02 -18.65
CA GLY A 422 -21.46 -73.29 -17.37
C GLY A 422 -20.74 -73.96 -16.19
N GLY A 423 -20.35 -75.24 -16.28
CA GLY A 423 -19.54 -75.92 -15.27
C GLY A 423 -18.05 -75.94 -15.63
N GLU A 424 -17.14 -75.90 -14.64
CA GLU A 424 -15.70 -76.00 -14.92
C GLU A 424 -15.34 -77.42 -15.42
N LEU A 425 -14.60 -77.50 -16.52
CA LEU A 425 -14.12 -78.77 -17.08
C LEU A 425 -12.84 -79.22 -16.38
N ASP A 426 -12.90 -80.42 -15.83
CA ASP A 426 -11.83 -81.10 -15.11
C ASP A 426 -11.49 -82.42 -15.80
N GLU A 427 -10.21 -82.68 -16.02
CA GLU A 427 -9.70 -83.91 -16.64
C GLU A 427 -10.06 -85.17 -15.85
N LYS A 428 -10.27 -85.06 -14.53
CA LYS A 428 -10.65 -86.18 -13.66
C LYS A 428 -12.14 -86.53 -13.74
N ARG A 429 -13.00 -85.53 -13.90
CA ARG A 429 -14.47 -85.72 -13.93
C ARG A 429 -14.95 -86.04 -15.35
N GLY A 430 -14.24 -85.55 -16.36
CA GLY A 430 -14.68 -85.65 -17.75
C GLY A 430 -15.92 -84.80 -18.02
N ALA A 431 -16.51 -85.00 -19.19
CA ALA A 431 -17.75 -84.36 -19.60
C ALA A 431 -18.65 -85.36 -20.33
N SER A 432 -19.96 -85.09 -20.38
CA SER A 432 -20.87 -85.94 -21.15
C SER A 432 -20.59 -85.82 -22.65
N ALA A 433 -20.42 -86.96 -23.35
CA ALA A 433 -20.19 -86.99 -24.79
C ALA A 433 -21.30 -86.29 -25.60
N SER A 434 -22.57 -86.54 -25.24
CA SER A 434 -23.75 -85.96 -25.90
C SER A 434 -24.22 -84.64 -25.29
N GLY A 435 -23.83 -84.37 -24.04
CA GLY A 435 -24.30 -83.21 -23.28
C GLY A 435 -23.49 -81.94 -23.49
N LEU A 436 -22.16 -82.03 -23.69
CA LEU A 436 -21.30 -80.85 -23.79
C LEU A 436 -21.47 -80.14 -25.15
N ARG A 437 -22.05 -78.94 -25.16
CA ARG A 437 -22.38 -78.21 -26.40
C ARG A 437 -21.66 -76.88 -26.54
N THR A 438 -21.17 -76.30 -25.45
CA THR A 438 -20.43 -75.04 -25.46
C THR A 438 -19.13 -75.17 -24.68
N ILE A 439 -18.13 -74.42 -25.11
CA ILE A 439 -16.88 -74.23 -24.39
C ILE A 439 -16.70 -72.72 -24.18
N ASP A 440 -16.25 -72.37 -22.98
CA ASP A 440 -15.96 -71.00 -22.57
C ASP A 440 -14.63 -70.98 -21.78
N ALA A 441 -13.56 -70.53 -22.43
CA ALA A 441 -12.27 -70.34 -21.79
C ALA A 441 -12.16 -68.91 -21.24
N ARG A 442 -12.01 -68.81 -19.92
CA ARG A 442 -11.94 -67.54 -19.19
C ARG A 442 -10.51 -67.32 -18.68
N ALA A 443 -9.95 -66.16 -18.98
CA ALA A 443 -8.69 -65.71 -18.39
C ALA A 443 -9.01 -64.86 -17.16
N ILE A 444 -8.67 -65.38 -15.97
CA ILE A 444 -8.95 -64.79 -14.67
C ILE A 444 -7.70 -64.06 -14.21
N ALA A 445 -7.84 -62.75 -13.96
CA ALA A 445 -6.76 -61.94 -13.43
C ALA A 445 -6.38 -62.38 -12.01
N ASP A 446 -5.10 -62.24 -11.68
CA ASP A 446 -4.63 -62.32 -10.29
C ASP A 446 -5.41 -61.34 -9.40
N GLU A 447 -5.84 -61.80 -8.23
CA GLU A 447 -6.71 -61.03 -7.33
C GLU A 447 -6.03 -59.77 -6.79
N SER A 448 -4.74 -59.85 -6.48
CA SER A 448 -3.96 -58.71 -5.98
C SER A 448 -3.74 -57.66 -7.08
N PHE A 449 -3.52 -58.10 -8.32
CA PHE A 449 -3.43 -57.20 -9.47
C PHE A 449 -4.79 -56.56 -9.80
N LYS A 450 -5.87 -57.34 -9.79
CA LYS A 450 -7.22 -56.83 -10.09
C LYS A 450 -7.70 -55.82 -9.06
N SER A 451 -7.38 -56.02 -7.78
CA SER A 451 -7.75 -55.08 -6.71
C SER A 451 -6.99 -53.74 -6.80
N THR A 452 -5.74 -53.76 -7.26
CA THR A 452 -4.89 -52.55 -7.36
C THR A 452 -4.99 -51.84 -8.71
N ASN A 453 -5.21 -52.59 -9.80
CA ASN A 453 -5.26 -52.09 -11.17
C ASN A 453 -6.46 -52.68 -11.96
N PRO A 454 -7.71 -52.41 -11.53
CA PRO A 454 -8.90 -53.04 -12.12
C PRO A 454 -9.09 -52.75 -13.62
N GLU A 455 -8.72 -51.55 -14.09
CA GLU A 455 -8.83 -51.17 -15.51
C GLU A 455 -7.79 -51.86 -16.40
N ASP A 456 -6.70 -52.36 -15.82
CA ASP A 456 -5.64 -53.09 -16.52
C ASP A 456 -5.76 -54.62 -16.38
N ALA A 457 -6.69 -55.08 -15.55
CA ALA A 457 -6.94 -56.50 -15.25
C ALA A 457 -8.01 -57.12 -16.17
N ASN A 458 -8.19 -56.55 -17.36
CA ASN A 458 -9.14 -57.03 -18.36
C ASN A 458 -8.49 -58.05 -19.29
N PHE A 459 -8.61 -59.33 -18.95
CA PHE A 459 -8.10 -60.43 -19.77
C PHE A 459 -9.21 -61.16 -20.51
N ARG A 460 -8.88 -61.68 -21.70
CA ARG A 460 -9.73 -62.61 -22.46
C ARG A 460 -8.87 -63.65 -23.16
N VAL A 461 -9.40 -64.84 -23.35
CA VAL A 461 -8.73 -65.84 -24.17
C VAL A 461 -8.85 -65.43 -25.65
N ALA A 462 -7.72 -65.39 -26.36
CA ALA A 462 -7.68 -64.97 -27.75
C ALA A 462 -8.19 -66.07 -28.67
N GLU A 463 -7.71 -67.29 -28.45
CA GLU A 463 -8.00 -68.44 -29.29
C GLU A 463 -7.99 -69.73 -28.46
N VAL A 464 -8.98 -70.58 -28.72
CA VAL A 464 -9.14 -71.91 -28.15
C VAL A 464 -9.30 -72.88 -29.31
N TYR A 465 -8.36 -73.80 -29.44
CA TYR A 465 -8.44 -74.92 -30.37
C TYR A 465 -9.00 -76.14 -29.65
N ILE A 466 -10.02 -76.77 -30.20
CA ILE A 466 -10.65 -77.98 -29.64
C ILE A 466 -10.67 -79.05 -30.71
N ALA A 467 -10.15 -80.23 -30.38
CA ALA A 467 -10.22 -81.41 -31.24
C ALA A 467 -10.90 -82.56 -30.52
N LEU A 468 -11.82 -83.24 -31.20
CA LEU A 468 -12.36 -84.53 -30.76
C LEU A 468 -11.38 -85.64 -31.16
N ALA A 469 -10.95 -86.44 -30.21
CA ALA A 469 -10.03 -87.55 -30.44
C ALA A 469 -10.61 -88.88 -29.96
N ARG A 470 -10.48 -89.91 -30.81
CA ARG A 470 -10.83 -91.30 -30.51
C ARG A 470 -9.56 -92.14 -30.54
N GLY A 471 -9.08 -92.56 -29.37
CA GLY A 471 -7.76 -93.15 -29.23
C GLY A 471 -6.66 -92.19 -29.72
N GLN A 472 -5.89 -92.62 -30.73
CA GLN A 472 -4.82 -91.81 -31.36
C GLN A 472 -5.29 -90.98 -32.55
N ARG A 473 -6.53 -91.16 -33.02
CA ARG A 473 -7.04 -90.50 -34.23
C ARG A 473 -7.80 -89.22 -33.86
N LYS A 474 -7.46 -88.10 -34.52
CA LYS A 474 -8.28 -86.89 -34.57
C LYS A 474 -9.51 -87.16 -35.45
N ILE A 475 -10.71 -86.95 -34.90
CA ILE A 475 -11.98 -87.11 -35.60
C ILE A 475 -12.33 -85.82 -36.34
N ASP A 476 -12.39 -84.71 -35.62
CA ASP A 476 -12.74 -83.38 -36.13
C ASP A 476 -12.20 -82.32 -35.16
N ASP A 477 -12.14 -81.06 -35.60
CA ASP A 477 -11.68 -79.94 -34.79
C ASP A 477 -12.42 -78.63 -35.07
N ILE A 478 -12.28 -77.69 -34.15
CA ILE A 478 -12.80 -76.33 -34.24
C ILE A 478 -11.90 -75.37 -33.48
N THR A 479 -11.74 -74.17 -34.02
CA THR A 479 -11.07 -73.05 -33.34
C THR A 479 -12.11 -71.99 -32.99
N LEU A 480 -12.10 -71.53 -31.74
CA LEU A 480 -13.01 -70.54 -31.19
C LEU A 480 -12.25 -69.33 -30.65
N GLN A 481 -12.85 -68.14 -30.72
CA GLN A 481 -12.32 -66.93 -30.10
C GLN A 481 -12.72 -66.87 -28.62
N GLY A 482 -12.06 -67.66 -27.79
CA GLY A 482 -12.28 -67.73 -26.34
C GLY A 482 -13.48 -68.59 -25.94
N SER A 483 -14.65 -68.39 -26.56
CA SER A 483 -15.86 -69.17 -26.28
C SER A 483 -16.69 -69.42 -27.53
N GLY A 484 -17.56 -70.43 -27.48
CA GLY A 484 -18.46 -70.75 -28.58
C GLY A 484 -19.10 -72.12 -28.51
N SER A 485 -19.89 -72.43 -29.53
CA SER A 485 -20.53 -73.74 -29.68
C SER A 485 -19.56 -74.76 -30.24
N ILE A 486 -19.57 -75.96 -29.65
CA ILE A 486 -18.88 -77.15 -30.15
C ILE A 486 -19.86 -78.24 -30.61
N ALA A 487 -21.11 -77.86 -30.94
CA ALA A 487 -22.17 -78.79 -31.32
C ALA A 487 -21.76 -79.72 -32.48
N LYS A 488 -20.96 -79.23 -33.42
CA LYS A 488 -20.39 -80.01 -34.52
C LYS A 488 -19.59 -81.22 -34.00
N LEU A 489 -18.66 -80.97 -33.08
CA LEU A 489 -17.84 -82.04 -32.49
C LEU A 489 -18.69 -82.95 -31.60
N ALA A 490 -19.58 -82.38 -30.80
CA ALA A 490 -20.46 -83.11 -29.89
C ALA A 490 -21.50 -83.99 -30.60
N SER A 491 -21.75 -83.79 -31.90
CA SER A 491 -22.59 -84.70 -32.70
C SER A 491 -21.88 -86.00 -33.08
N GLN A 492 -20.55 -86.01 -33.06
CA GLN A 492 -19.70 -87.15 -33.45
C GLN A 492 -19.06 -87.85 -32.23
N ALA A 493 -19.14 -87.21 -31.07
CA ALA A 493 -18.56 -87.69 -29.82
C ALA A 493 -19.26 -88.95 -29.30
N GLN A 494 -18.48 -89.92 -28.84
CA GLN A 494 -18.93 -91.15 -28.19
C GLN A 494 -18.32 -91.25 -26.79
N ALA A 495 -18.95 -92.03 -25.91
CA ALA A 495 -18.35 -92.39 -24.63
C ALA A 495 -17.00 -93.09 -24.87
N GLY A 496 -15.95 -92.66 -24.18
CA GLY A 496 -14.57 -93.09 -24.38
C GLY A 496 -13.74 -92.21 -25.33
N ASP A 497 -14.35 -91.25 -26.04
CA ASP A 497 -13.61 -90.20 -26.76
C ASP A 497 -13.04 -89.16 -25.76
N ARG A 498 -12.24 -88.21 -26.25
CA ARG A 498 -11.77 -87.06 -25.47
C ARG A 498 -11.79 -85.77 -26.28
N TYR A 499 -12.03 -84.65 -25.61
CA TYR A 499 -11.70 -83.34 -26.16
C TYR A 499 -10.27 -82.94 -25.77
N TYR A 500 -9.43 -82.74 -26.78
CA TYR A 500 -8.15 -82.05 -26.65
C TYR A 500 -8.40 -80.55 -26.81
N ILE A 501 -8.21 -79.79 -25.75
CA ILE A 501 -8.43 -78.34 -25.71
C ILE A 501 -7.08 -77.66 -25.55
N GLU A 502 -6.70 -76.79 -26.47
CA GLU A 502 -5.47 -76.02 -26.46
C GLU A 502 -5.78 -74.52 -26.47
N ILE A 503 -5.27 -73.79 -25.49
CA ILE A 503 -5.36 -72.33 -25.41
C ILE A 503 -4.14 -71.73 -26.11
N LYS A 504 -4.35 -71.00 -27.20
CA LYS A 504 -3.28 -70.47 -28.07
C LYS A 504 -2.91 -69.01 -27.81
N GLY A 505 -3.55 -68.37 -26.83
CA GLY A 505 -3.15 -67.04 -26.38
C GLY A 505 -4.17 -66.37 -25.47
N VAL A 506 -3.69 -65.39 -24.72
CA VAL A 506 -4.54 -64.52 -23.89
C VAL A 506 -4.29 -63.08 -24.31
N GLN A 507 -5.34 -62.29 -24.42
CA GLN A 507 -5.26 -60.85 -24.68
C GLN A 507 -5.57 -60.08 -23.41
N ARG A 508 -4.86 -58.98 -23.19
CA ARG A 508 -5.11 -58.02 -22.12
C ARG A 508 -5.46 -56.67 -22.73
N LYS A 509 -6.55 -56.06 -22.27
CA LYS A 509 -6.88 -54.66 -22.57
C LYS A 509 -6.42 -53.79 -21.39
N ASN A 510 -5.52 -52.85 -21.64
CA ASN A 510 -5.03 -51.94 -20.61
C ASN A 510 -5.99 -50.74 -20.40
N PHE A 511 -5.70 -49.89 -19.43
CA PHE A 511 -6.51 -48.71 -19.10
C PHE A 511 -6.63 -47.68 -20.25
N LYS A 512 -5.67 -47.65 -21.19
CA LYS A 512 -5.72 -46.81 -22.41
C LYS A 512 -6.55 -47.46 -23.53
N GLY A 513 -7.06 -48.67 -23.32
CA GLY A 513 -7.83 -49.42 -24.31
C GLY A 513 -6.98 -50.20 -25.31
N THR A 514 -5.66 -50.16 -25.20
CA THR A 514 -4.74 -50.94 -26.04
C THR A 514 -4.84 -52.42 -25.69
N VAL A 515 -4.92 -53.28 -26.71
CA VAL A 515 -4.95 -54.72 -26.56
C VAL A 515 -3.57 -55.31 -26.82
N GLU A 516 -3.02 -56.01 -25.84
CA GLU A 516 -1.74 -56.71 -25.91
C GLU A 516 -1.98 -58.22 -25.93
N THR A 517 -1.30 -58.95 -26.81
CA THR A 517 -1.35 -60.42 -26.83
C THR A 517 -0.24 -60.98 -25.97
N ILE A 518 -0.61 -61.79 -24.99
CA ILE A 518 0.27 -62.49 -24.08
C ILE A 518 0.37 -63.94 -24.58
N PRO A 519 1.57 -64.40 -24.97
CA PRO A 519 1.80 -65.80 -25.27
C PRO A 519 1.39 -66.66 -24.07
N TYR A 520 0.46 -67.58 -24.31
CA TYR A 520 -0.07 -68.49 -23.32
C TYR A 520 -0.28 -69.83 -24.00
N ASN A 521 0.21 -70.89 -23.38
CA ASN A 521 -0.01 -72.25 -23.84
C ASN A 521 -0.50 -73.09 -22.67
N MET A 522 -1.69 -73.65 -22.80
CA MET A 522 -2.26 -74.60 -21.86
C MET A 522 -3.06 -75.62 -22.66
N THR A 523 -2.86 -76.89 -22.34
CA THR A 523 -3.60 -78.00 -22.94
C THR A 523 -4.41 -78.72 -21.86
N LYS A 524 -5.67 -79.05 -22.15
CA LYS A 524 -6.48 -79.95 -21.33
C LYS A 524 -7.00 -81.11 -22.15
N ASN A 525 -6.98 -82.31 -21.58
CA ASN A 525 -7.61 -83.51 -22.14
C ASN A 525 -8.85 -83.86 -21.31
N ILE A 526 -10.03 -83.58 -21.84
CA ILE A 526 -11.29 -83.86 -21.15
C ILE A 526 -11.85 -85.20 -21.65
N PRO A 527 -11.82 -86.28 -20.84
CA PRO A 527 -12.42 -87.55 -21.23
C PRO A 527 -13.94 -87.39 -21.33
N LEU A 528 -14.55 -88.13 -22.26
CA LEU A 528 -15.99 -88.12 -22.48
C LEU A 528 -16.63 -89.39 -21.93
N ASN A 529 -17.59 -89.19 -21.01
CA ASN A 529 -18.35 -90.25 -20.35
C ASN A 529 -19.71 -90.46 -21.01
#